data_AF-C0FVM5-F1
#
_entry.id   AF-C0FVM5-F1
#
_cell.length_a   1.000
_cell.length_b   1.000
_cell.length_c   1.000
_cell.angle_alpha   90.00
_cell.angle_beta   90.00
_cell.angle_gamma   90.00
#
_symmetry.space_group_name_H-M   'P 1'
#
loop_
_entity.id
_entity.type
_entity.pdbx_description
1 polymer ?
#
loop_
_entity_poly.entity_id
_entity_poly.type
_entity_poly.pdbx_seq_one_letter_code
_entity_poly.pdbx_strand_id
1 'polypeptide(L)' 'MNIQRIRDLREDSNYTQEYIAKLLNVNQRTYSRYENGEHAIPLTILSFLQTHKKLLQRMSTLIYC' A
#
# COMPACT_ATOMS: atom_id res chain seq x y z
N MET A 1 3.43 -5.70 -14.99
CA MET A 1 3.53 -5.01 -13.69
C MET A 1 2.73 -5.85 -12.70
N ASN A 2 3.33 -6.36 -11.61
CA ASN A 2 2.66 -7.34 -10.75
C ASN A 2 1.69 -6.61 -9.79
N ILE A 3 0.42 -6.52 -10.19
CA ILE A 3 -0.68 -5.78 -9.55
C ILE A 3 -0.99 -6.33 -8.14
N GLN A 4 -0.61 -7.58 -7.85
CA GLN A 4 -0.86 -8.23 -6.55
C GLN A 4 -0.18 -7.49 -5.38
N ARG A 5 0.97 -6.84 -5.62
CA ARG A 5 1.77 -6.19 -4.57
C ARG A 5 1.04 -5.11 -3.77
N ILE A 6 0.12 -4.34 -4.37
CA ILE A 6 -0.53 -3.21 -3.66
C ILE A 6 -1.65 -3.66 -2.72
N ARG A 7 -2.38 -4.72 -3.08
CA ARG A 7 -3.39 -5.31 -2.21
C ARG A 7 -2.72 -5.95 -1.00
N ASP A 8 -1.67 -6.73 -1.25
CA ASP A 8 -0.87 -7.38 -0.20
C ASP A 8 -0.28 -6.33 0.76
N LEU A 9 0.31 -5.25 0.24
CA LEU A 9 0.86 -4.16 1.08
C LEU A 9 -0.21 -3.47 1.92
N ARG A 10 -1.41 -3.29 1.36
CA ARG A 10 -2.54 -2.69 2.09
C ARG A 10 -3.00 -3.62 3.21
N GLU A 11 -3.17 -4.91 2.92
CA GLU A 11 -3.64 -5.91 3.88
C GLU A 11 -2.59 -6.18 4.98
N ASP A 12 -1.31 -6.26 4.61
CA ASP A 12 -0.18 -6.34 5.55
C ASP A 12 -0.16 -5.16 6.53
N SER A 13 -0.61 -3.99 6.08
CA SER A 13 -0.65 -2.77 6.89
C SER A 13 -2.00 -2.53 7.57
N ASN A 14 -2.95 -3.48 7.47
CA ASN A 14 -4.33 -3.36 7.96
C ASN A 14 -5.05 -2.07 7.52
N TYR A 15 -4.73 -1.55 6.33
CA TYR A 15 -5.38 -0.36 5.80
C TYR A 15 -6.66 -0.71 5.02
N THR A 16 -7.67 0.15 5.13
CA THR A 16 -8.87 0.04 4.29
C THR A 16 -8.67 0.77 2.97
N GLN A 17 -9.41 0.37 1.94
CA GLN A 17 -9.39 1.08 0.65
C GLN A 17 -9.82 2.54 0.80
N GLU A 18 -10.77 2.84 1.69
CA GLU A 18 -11.19 4.22 2.00
C GLU A 18 -10.08 5.03 2.65
N TYR A 19 -9.32 4.44 3.57
CA TYR A 19 -8.22 5.13 4.25
C TYR A 19 -7.16 5.56 3.24
N ILE A 20 -6.74 4.65 2.35
CA ILE A 20 -5.74 4.97 1.33
C ILE A 20 -6.32 5.96 0.30
N ALA A 21 -7.58 5.82 -0.07
CA ALA A 21 -8.24 6.75 -0.98
C ALA A 21 -8.25 8.18 -0.41
N LYS A 22 -8.60 8.35 0.88
CA LYS A 22 -8.53 9.64 1.58
C LYS A 22 -7.11 10.19 1.62
N LEU A 23 -6.12 9.36 1.95
CA LEU A 23 -4.72 9.75 2.00
C LEU A 23 -4.20 10.27 0.65
N LEU A 24 -4.63 9.63 -0.43
CA LEU A 24 -4.25 9.99 -1.80
C LEU A 24 -5.15 11.09 -2.40
N ASN A 25 -6.13 11.56 -1.65
CA ASN A 25 -7.15 12.52 -2.10
C ASN A 25 -7.86 12.05 -3.38
N VAL A 26 -8.21 10.76 -3.44
CA VAL A 26 -8.98 10.15 -4.53
C VAL A 26 -10.24 9.48 -3.98
N ASN A 27 -11.19 9.18 -4.86
CA ASN A 27 -12.35 8.39 -4.49
C ASN A 27 -11.96 6.92 -4.26
N GLN A 28 -12.66 6.24 -3.34
CA GLN A 28 -12.44 4.81 -3.07
C GLN A 28 -12.56 3.95 -4.34
N ARG A 29 -13.50 4.28 -5.24
CA ARG A 29 -13.65 3.60 -6.53
C ARG A 29 -12.39 3.74 -7.40
N THR A 30 -11.78 4.92 -7.40
CA THR A 30 -10.53 5.17 -8.12
C THR A 30 -9.40 4.32 -7.55
N TYR A 31 -9.32 4.21 -6.22
CA TYR A 31 -8.34 3.34 -5.58
C TYR A 31 -8.56 1.85 -5.88
N SER A 32 -9.82 1.39 -5.88
CA SER A 32 -10.18 0.02 -6.28
C SER A 32 -9.72 -0.31 -7.71
N ARG A 33 -9.83 0.65 -8.64
CA ARG A 33 -9.32 0.49 -10.02
C ARG A 33 -7.79 0.30 -10.08
N TYR A 34 -7.04 0.93 -9.17
CA TYR A 34 -5.61 0.69 -9.05
C TYR A 34 -5.33 -0.76 -8.64
N GLU A 35 -6.04 -1.29 -7.65
CA GLU A 35 -5.91 -2.69 -7.21
C GLU A 35 -6.31 -3.70 -8.28
N ASN A 36 -7.20 -3.34 -9.20
CA ASN A 36 -7.63 -4.20 -10.29
C ASN A 36 -6.78 -4.04 -11.57
N GLY A 37 -5.83 -3.11 -11.58
CA GLY A 37 -4.94 -2.88 -12.73
C GLY A 37 -5.60 -2.15 -13.91
N GLU A 38 -6.77 -1.55 -13.70
CA GLU A 38 -7.46 -0.77 -14.74
C GLU A 38 -6.76 0.57 -15.02
N HIS A 39 -5.96 1.08 -14.06
CA HIS A 39 -5.17 2.30 -14.19
C HIS A 39 -3.74 2.11 -13.68
N ALA A 40 -2.80 2.79 -14.35
CA ALA A 40 -1.42 2.85 -13.90
C ALA A 40 -1.34 3.50 -12.52
N ILE A 41 -0.69 2.80 -11.59
CA ILE A 41 -0.53 3.23 -10.20
C ILE A 41 0.48 4.39 -10.17
N PRO A 42 0.13 5.56 -9.62
CA PRO A 42 1.10 6.63 -9.38
C PRO A 42 2.29 6.14 -8.54
N LEU A 43 3.52 6.43 -8.96
CA LEU A 43 4.75 6.04 -8.27
C LEU A 43 4.80 6.53 -6.80
N THR A 44 4.07 7.59 -6.50
CA THR A 44 3.86 8.12 -5.14
C THR A 44 3.24 7.10 -4.19
N ILE A 45 2.33 6.25 -4.66
CA ILE A 45 1.67 5.19 -3.87
C ILE A 45 2.68 4.09 -3.52
N LEU A 46 3.48 3.68 -4.50
CA LEU A 46 4.53 2.67 -4.33
C LEU A 46 5.57 3.11 -3.29
N SER A 47 6.04 4.35 -3.37
CA SER A 47 7.01 4.89 -2.41
C SER A 47 6.46 4.94 -0.99
N PHE A 48 5.18 5.31 -0.84
CA PHE A 48 4.52 5.38 0.46
C PHE A 48 4.41 3.99 1.12
N LEU A 49 3.82 3.02 0.42
CA LEU A 49 3.64 1.66 0.97
C LEU A 49 4.98 0.96 1.25
N GLN A 50 5.99 1.17 0.39
CA GLN A 50 7.32 0.59 0.57
C GLN A 50 8.04 1.17 1.82
N THR A 51 7.80 2.44 2.14
CA THR A 51 8.41 3.11 3.32
C THR A 51 7.82 2.57 4.62
N HIS A 52 6.50 2.31 4.66
CA HIS A 52 5.84 1.74 5.83
C HIS A 52 6.31 0.29 6.14
N LYS A 53 6.58 -0.55 5.12
CA LYS A 53 7.13 -1.91 5.34
C LYS A 53 8.52 -1.91 6.01
N LYS A 54 9.37 -0.93 5.71
CA LYS A 54 10.75 -0.87 6.24
C LYS A 54 10.79 -0.58 7.74
N LEU A 55 9.79 0.09 8.29
CA LEU A 55 9.75 0.44 9.71
C LEU A 55 9.37 -0.77 10.58
N LEU A 56 8.41 -1.59 10.15
CA LEU A 56 7.97 -2.78 10.90
C LEU A 56 9.00 -3.92 10.90
N GLN A 57 9.69 -4.16 9.78
CA GLN A 57 10.71 -5.21 9.68
C GLN A 57 12.02 -4.88 10.44
N ARG A 58 12.33 -3.59 10.63
CA ARG A 58 13.50 -3.16 11.42
C ARG A 58 13.30 -3.32 12.93
N MET A 59 12.06 -3.25 13.42
CA MET A 59 11.77 -3.44 14.85
C MET A 59 11.68 -4.92 15.25
N SER A 60 11.21 -5.81 14.37
CA SER A 60 11.14 -7.24 14.68
C SER A 60 12.50 -7.93 14.72
N THR A 61 13.49 -7.48 13.93
CA THR A 61 14.81 -8.11 13.87
C THR A 61 15.68 -7.81 15.10
N LEU A 62 15.42 -6.72 15.83
CA LEU A 62 16.16 -6.34 17.04
C LEU A 62 15.70 -7.06 18.33
N ILE A 63 14.62 -7.85 18.25
CA ILE A 63 14.09 -8.61 19.40
C ILE A 63 14.45 -10.11 19.31
N TYR A 64 14.99 -10.57 18.16
CA TYR A 64 15.42 -11.95 17.93
C TYR A 64 16.96 -12.12 17.86
N CYS A 65 17.72 -11.23 18.50
CA CYS A 65 19.15 -11.41 18.78
C CYS A 65 19.40 -11.30 20.28
#